data_AF-A0A7S9D4G0-F1
#
_entry.id   AF-A0A7S9D4G0-F1
#
_cell.length_a   1.000
_cell.length_b   1.000
_cell.length_c   1.000
_cell.angle_alpha   90.00
_cell.angle_beta   90.00
_cell.angle_gamma   90.00
#
_symmetry.space_group_name_H-M   'P 1'
#
loop_
_entity.id
_entity.type
_entity.pdbx_description
1 polymer ?
#
loop_
_entity_poly.entity_id
_entity_poly.type
_entity_poly.pdbx_seq_one_letter_code
_entity_poly.pdbx_strand_id
1 'polypeptide(L)'
;MRTVATIDVALDEILVNLATIVLRLSKPELTQTPDARRALAQSVRQYAVCAARSTDPRVHELKTQLEETVKPNLRIVSIDGVKVS
;
A
#
# COMPACT_ATOMS: atom_id res chain seq x y z
N MET A 1 -28.36 -15.09 6.23
CA MET A 1 -26.98 -14.95 6.76
C MET A 1 -25.90 -15.58 5.87
N ARG A 2 -26.15 -16.65 5.07
CA ARG A 2 -25.11 -17.20 4.15
C ARG A 2 -24.64 -16.23 3.06
N THR A 3 -25.53 -15.42 2.51
CA THR A 3 -25.24 -14.54 1.36
C THR A 3 -24.25 -13.43 1.71
N VAL A 4 -24.33 -12.88 2.93
CA VAL A 4 -23.43 -11.79 3.38
C VAL A 4 -22.02 -12.34 3.56
N ALA A 5 -21.88 -13.50 4.20
CA ALA A 5 -20.57 -14.15 4.36
C ALA A 5 -19.91 -14.49 3.01
N THR A 6 -20.70 -14.88 2.00
CA THR A 6 -20.18 -15.12 0.65
C THR A 6 -19.69 -13.83 -0.02
N ILE A 7 -20.37 -12.70 0.22
CA ILE A 7 -19.95 -11.39 -0.28
C ILE A 7 -18.63 -10.98 0.39
N ASP A 8 -18.51 -11.15 1.71
CA ASP A 8 -17.28 -10.80 2.44
C ASP A 8 -16.07 -11.58 1.91
N VAL A 9 -16.22 -12.90 1.70
CA VAL A 9 -15.16 -13.73 1.11
C VAL A 9 -14.80 -13.29 -0.31
N ALA A 10 -15.79 -12.95 -1.14
CA ALA A 10 -15.53 -12.46 -2.50
C ALA A 10 -14.81 -11.10 -2.49
N LEU A 11 -15.15 -10.21 -1.56
CA LEU A 11 -14.46 -8.93 -1.38
C LEU A 11 -13.01 -9.13 -0.92
N ASP A 12 -12.77 -10.05 0.01
CA ASP A 12 -11.42 -10.39 0.48
C ASP A 12 -10.55 -10.91 -0.68
N GLU A 13 -11.09 -11.78 -1.53
CA GLU A 13 -10.40 -12.24 -2.75
C GLU A 13 -10.11 -11.10 -3.74
N ILE A 14 -11.02 -10.15 -3.91
CA ILE A 14 -10.79 -8.96 -4.74
C ILE A 14 -9.65 -8.12 -4.14
N LEU A 15 -9.61 -7.95 -2.81
CA LEU A 15 -8.53 -7.24 -2.13
C LEU A 15 -7.17 -7.92 -2.32
N VAL A 16 -7.09 -9.23 -2.20
CA VAL A 16 -5.86 -9.99 -2.45
C VAL A 16 -5.35 -9.77 -3.88
N ASN A 17 -6.24 -9.87 -4.87
CA ASN A 17 -5.89 -9.66 -6.28
C ASN A 17 -5.45 -8.22 -6.56
N LEU A 18 -6.18 -7.24 -6.02
CA LEU A 18 -5.84 -5.82 -6.16
C LEU A 18 -4.45 -5.53 -5.58
N ALA A 19 -4.15 -6.02 -4.37
CA ALA A 19 -2.85 -5.81 -3.75
C ALA A 19 -1.71 -6.40 -4.58
N THR A 20 -1.93 -7.59 -5.15
CA THR A 20 -0.95 -8.24 -6.03
C THR A 20 -0.66 -7.38 -7.26
N ILE A 21 -1.67 -6.72 -7.83
CA ILE A 21 -1.49 -5.78 -8.94
C ILE A 21 -0.70 -4.55 -8.49
N VAL A 22 -1.06 -3.95 -7.35
CA VAL A 22 -0.36 -2.76 -6.82
C VAL A 22 1.11 -3.07 -6.52
N LEU A 23 1.42 -4.25 -5.97
CA LEU A 23 2.80 -4.71 -5.75
C LEU A 23 3.60 -4.86 -7.05
N ARG A 24 2.95 -5.26 -8.15
CA ARG A 24 3.62 -5.30 -9.46
C ARG A 24 3.91 -3.89 -9.99
N LEU A 25 3.03 -2.93 -9.68
CA LEU A 25 3.19 -1.52 -10.06
C LEU A 25 4.18 -0.78 -9.15
N SER A 26 4.44 -1.25 -7.93
CA SER A 26 5.41 -0.62 -7.02
C SER A 26 6.87 -0.81 -7.41
N LYS A 27 7.12 -1.54 -8.51
CA LYS A 27 8.46 -1.74 -9.05
C LYS A 27 9.14 -0.40 -9.38
N PRO A 28 10.44 -0.23 -9.04
CA PRO A 28 11.13 1.04 -9.20
C PRO A 28 11.19 1.49 -10.67
N GLU A 29 11.17 0.56 -11.63
CA GLU A 29 11.14 0.86 -13.07
C GLU A 29 9.85 1.58 -13.50
N LEU A 30 8.75 1.41 -12.76
CA LEU A 30 7.44 1.99 -13.06
C LEU A 30 7.11 3.23 -12.21
N THR A 31 7.91 3.51 -11.17
CA THR A 31 7.64 4.54 -10.16
C THR A 31 8.74 5.59 -10.06
N GLN A 32 9.54 5.73 -11.13
CA GLN A 32 10.67 6.65 -11.19
C GLN A 32 10.25 8.13 -11.14
N THR A 33 9.06 8.45 -11.64
CA THR A 33 8.56 9.83 -11.65
C THR A 33 7.89 10.18 -10.32
N PRO A 34 8.00 11.43 -9.85
CA PRO A 34 7.31 11.89 -8.65
C PRO A 34 5.79 11.65 -8.70
N ASP A 35 5.18 11.85 -9.86
CA ASP A 35 3.75 11.65 -10.07
C ASP A 35 3.36 10.18 -9.98
N ALA A 36 4.11 9.26 -10.61
CA ALA A 36 3.85 7.83 -10.51
C ALA A 36 4.02 7.34 -9.07
N ARG A 37 5.03 7.84 -8.36
CA ARG A 37 5.24 7.53 -6.94
C ARG A 37 4.10 8.05 -6.06
N ARG A 38 3.59 9.25 -6.34
CA ARG A 38 2.43 9.81 -5.62
C ARG A 38 1.16 9.01 -5.90
N ALA A 39 0.94 8.61 -7.15
CA ALA A 39 -0.19 7.76 -7.53
C ALA A 39 -0.12 6.39 -6.83
N LEU A 40 1.06 5.77 -6.77
CA LEU A 40 1.26 4.53 -6.00
C LEU A 40 0.91 4.73 -4.52
N ALA A 41 1.44 5.79 -3.89
CA ALA A 41 1.15 6.10 -2.48
C ALA A 41 -0.35 6.28 -2.21
N GLN A 42 -1.07 6.92 -3.14
CA GLN A 42 -2.52 7.05 -3.06
C GLN A 42 -3.24 5.69 -3.17
N SER A 43 -2.83 4.84 -4.12
CA SER A 43 -3.39 3.49 -4.28
C SER A 43 -3.16 2.63 -3.05
N VAL A 44 -1.97 2.67 -2.46
CA VAL A 44 -1.66 1.96 -1.20
C VAL A 44 -2.52 2.47 -0.05
N ARG A 45 -2.72 3.79 0.06
CA ARG A 45 -3.57 4.36 1.10
C ARG A 45 -5.04 3.91 0.97
N GLN A 46 -5.57 3.89 -0.25
CA GLN A 46 -6.93 3.41 -0.51
C GLN A 46 -7.06 1.92 -0.18
N TYR A 47 -6.08 1.10 -0.56
CA TYR A 47 -6.03 -0.30 -0.20
C TYR A 47 -6.04 -0.50 1.32
N ALA A 48 -5.21 0.25 2.06
CA ALA A 48 -5.10 0.14 3.51
C ALA A 48 -6.43 0.43 4.25
N VAL A 49 -7.23 1.37 3.73
CA VAL A 49 -8.57 1.68 4.27
C VAL A 49 -9.52 0.49 4.12
N CYS A 50 -9.49 -0.18 2.96
CA CYS A 50 -10.31 -1.37 2.73
C CYS A 50 -9.81 -2.57 3.55
N ALA A 51 -8.49 -2.79 3.57
CA ALA A 51 -7.84 -3.87 4.30
C ALA A 51 -8.10 -3.80 5.82
N ALA A 52 -8.22 -2.60 6.39
CA ALA A 52 -8.50 -2.43 7.82
C ALA A 52 -9.85 -3.03 8.27
N ARG A 53 -10.78 -3.28 7.34
CA ARG A 53 -12.09 -3.88 7.62
C ARG A 53 -12.18 -5.36 7.25
N SER A 54 -11.15 -5.91 6.61
CA SER A 54 -11.10 -7.31 6.21
C SER A 54 -10.72 -8.20 7.40
N THR A 55 -11.29 -9.41 7.44
CA THR A 55 -10.90 -10.45 8.40
C THR A 55 -9.86 -11.41 7.87
N ASP A 56 -9.51 -11.30 6.58
CA ASP A 56 -8.54 -12.19 5.94
C ASP A 56 -7.09 -11.80 6.32
N PRO A 57 -6.32 -12.72 6.94
CA PRO A 57 -4.93 -12.44 7.31
C PRO A 57 -4.03 -12.10 6.12
N ARG A 58 -4.31 -12.66 4.93
CA ARG A 58 -3.54 -12.37 3.70
C ARG A 58 -3.63 -10.89 3.33
N VAL A 59 -4.81 -10.28 3.52
CA VAL A 59 -5.05 -8.86 3.23
C VAL A 59 -4.23 -7.96 4.17
N HIS A 60 -4.09 -8.33 5.44
CA HIS A 60 -3.25 -7.60 6.39
C HIS A 60 -1.74 -7.72 6.11
N GLU A 61 -1.30 -8.91 5.68
CA GLU A 61 0.09 -9.11 5.27
C GLU A 61 0.43 -8.28 4.02
N LEU A 62 -0.45 -8.33 3.00
CA LEU A 62 -0.30 -7.54 1.77
C LEU A 62 -0.34 -6.04 2.03
N LYS A 63 -1.18 -5.58 2.97
CA LYS A 63 -1.19 -4.18 3.42
C LYS A 63 0.17 -3.78 3.95
N THR A 64 0.76 -4.59 4.82
CA THR A 64 2.06 -4.29 5.42
C THR A 64 3.14 -4.18 4.36
N GLN A 65 3.20 -5.14 3.43
CA GLN A 65 4.15 -5.12 2.31
C GLN A 65 3.99 -3.87 1.44
N LEU A 66 2.74 -3.52 1.10
CA LEU A 66 2.45 -2.32 0.29
C LEU A 66 2.85 -1.03 1.00
N GLU A 67 2.57 -0.90 2.30
CA GLU A 67 2.98 0.25 3.10
C GLU A 67 4.50 0.40 3.15
N GLU A 68 5.25 -0.70 3.17
CA GLU A 68 6.72 -0.67 3.09
C GLU A 68 7.23 -0.15 1.74
N THR A 69 6.55 -0.46 0.63
CA THR A 69 6.98 0.02 -0.70
C THR A 69 6.91 1.55 -0.86
N VAL A 70 6.01 2.20 -0.12
CA VAL A 70 5.77 3.64 -0.20
C VAL A 70 6.43 4.42 0.93
N LYS A 71 7.06 3.74 1.90
CA LYS A 71 7.81 4.42 2.96
C LYS A 71 8.86 5.34 2.33
N PRO A 72 8.90 6.62 2.70
CA PRO A 72 9.92 7.52 2.20
C PRO A 72 11.29 7.04 2.70
N ASN A 73 12.20 6.76 1.77
CA ASN A 73 13.62 6.65 2.09
C ASN A 73 14.11 8.06 2.46
N LEU A 74 13.98 8.40 3.73
CA LEU A 74 14.48 9.64 4.30
C LEU A 74 16.01 9.60 4.26
N ARG A 75 16.61 10.28 3.29
CA ARG A 75 18.03 10.65 3.37
C ARG A 75 18.11 11.95 4.13
N ILE A 76 18.73 11.92 5.31
CA ILE A 76 19.09 13.14 6.03
C ILE A 76 20.15 13.83 5.17
N VAL A 77 19.75 14.92 4.51
CA VAL A 77 20.69 15.87 3.90
C VAL A 77 20.98 16.94 4.93
N SER A 78 22.18 16.92 5.51
CA SER A 78 22.66 18.02 6.33
C SER A 78 22.81 19.25 5.44
N ILE A 79 21.90 20.22 5.57
CA ILE A 79 22.03 21.54 4.97
C ILE A 79 22.95 22.33 5.90
N ASP A 80 24.22 22.48 5.51
CA ASP A 80 25.22 23.40 6.08
C ASP A 80 25.22 23.57 7.61
N GLY A 81 25.32 22.46 8.35
CA GLY A 81 25.76 22.47 9.75
C GLY A 81 24.85 23.12 10.80
N VAL A 82 23.67 23.62 10.44
CA VAL A 82 22.75 24.22 11.42
C VAL A 82 21.87 23.14 12.04
N LYS A 83 22.19 22.75 13.28
CA LYS A 83 21.29 21.98 14.14
C LYS A 83 20.03 22.82 14.40
N VAL A 84 18.88 22.34 13.95
CA VAL A 84 17.58 22.83 14.42
C VAL A 84 17.14 21.90 15.56
N SER A 85 17.10 22.44 16.78
CA SER A 85 16.56 21.79 17.99
C SER A 85 15.04 21.78 18.00
#